data_AF-A0A7Y6DYT5-F1
#
_entry.id   AF-A0A7Y6DYT5-F1
#
_cell.length_a   1.000
_cell.length_b   1.000
_cell.length_c   1.000
_cell.angle_alpha   90.00
_cell.angle_beta   90.00
_cell.angle_gamma   90.00
#
_symmetry.space_group_name_H-M   'P 1'
#
loop_
_entity.id
_entity.type
_entity.pdbx_description
1 polymer ?
#
loop_
_entity_poly.entity_id
_entity_poly.type
_entity_poly.pdbx_seq_one_letter_code
_entity_poly.pdbx_strand_id
1 'polypeptide(L)'
;MTVTTHPDDEFHPPTGDDPYWTETCWFTFTVPERKLSGQLYPFFRTNQKVAAGGAYFWDDSARFPHDCLYAKNFWHLPIPDQPLTDLTLPNGIAYKCL
;
A
#
# COMPACT_ATOMS: atom_id res chain seq x y z
N MET A 1 3.54 3.49 -27.28
CA MET A 1 4.77 3.06 -26.59
C MET A 1 4.45 1.74 -25.93
N THR A 2 5.20 0.68 -26.18
CA THR A 2 5.06 -0.58 -25.42
C THR A 2 5.79 -0.39 -24.10
N VAL A 3 5.03 -0.35 -23.00
CA VAL A 3 5.60 -0.38 -21.65
C VAL A 3 6.09 -1.80 -21.41
N THR A 4 7.37 -1.95 -21.13
CA THR A 4 7.96 -3.23 -20.71
C THR A 4 7.97 -3.25 -19.19
N THR A 5 7.17 -4.12 -18.58
CA THR A 5 7.17 -4.34 -17.13
C THR A 5 8.49 -5.02 -16.72
N HIS A 6 9.15 -4.48 -15.70
CA HIS A 6 10.33 -5.10 -15.10
C HIS A 6 9.88 -6.21 -14.13
N PRO A 7 10.61 -7.34 -14.00
CA PRO A 7 10.24 -8.38 -13.03
C PRO A 7 10.08 -7.86 -11.59
N ASP A 8 10.88 -6.86 -11.21
CA ASP A 8 10.81 -6.22 -9.88
C ASP A 8 9.57 -5.32 -9.68
N ASP A 9 8.74 -5.13 -10.71
CA ASP A 9 7.43 -4.49 -10.57
C ASP A 9 6.38 -5.46 -9.98
N GLU A 10 6.69 -6.76 -9.93
CA GLU A 10 5.83 -7.82 -9.40
C GLU A 10 6.25 -8.30 -8.01
N PHE A 11 5.40 -9.14 -7.37
CA PHE A 11 5.78 -9.80 -6.13
C PHE A 11 7.04 -10.64 -6.30
N HIS A 12 8.01 -10.42 -5.42
CA HIS A 12 9.24 -11.18 -5.39
C HIS A 12 8.98 -12.56 -4.77
N PRO A 13 9.44 -13.66 -5.40
CA PRO A 13 9.41 -14.97 -4.77
C PRO A 13 10.18 -14.92 -3.44
N PRO A 14 9.57 -15.33 -2.30
CA PRO A 14 10.29 -15.37 -1.04
C PRO A 14 11.51 -16.29 -1.14
N THR A 15 12.66 -15.84 -0.64
CA THR A 15 13.92 -16.63 -0.68
C THR A 15 14.02 -17.67 0.43
N GLY A 16 13.01 -17.75 1.31
CA GLY A 16 12.90 -18.70 2.40
C GLY A 16 11.64 -18.44 3.24
N ASP A 17 11.53 -19.10 4.39
CA ASP A 17 10.33 -19.08 5.24
C ASP A 17 10.33 -17.96 6.31
N ASP A 18 11.13 -16.90 6.13
CA ASP A 18 11.16 -15.79 7.10
C ASP A 18 9.74 -15.18 7.22
N PRO A 19 9.08 -15.27 8.38
CA PRO A 19 7.74 -14.71 8.57
C PRO A 19 7.73 -13.18 8.39
N TYR A 20 8.91 -12.54 8.43
CA TYR A 20 9.06 -11.10 8.28
C TYR A 20 9.36 -10.63 6.85
N TRP A 21 9.44 -11.52 5.85
CA TRP A 21 9.49 -11.12 4.43
C TRP A 21 8.36 -10.15 4.12
N THR A 22 8.72 -8.97 3.60
CA THR A 22 7.81 -7.83 3.48
C THR A 22 8.00 -7.13 2.16
N GLU A 23 6.90 -6.91 1.44
CA GLU A 23 6.82 -6.02 0.29
C GLU A 23 5.83 -4.91 0.57
N THR A 24 6.13 -3.70 0.10
CA THR A 24 5.31 -2.52 0.38
C THR A 24 5.21 -1.64 -0.85
N CYS A 25 4.01 -1.14 -1.11
CA CYS A 25 3.81 -0.02 -2.02
C CYS A 25 3.46 1.21 -1.18
N TRP A 26 3.97 2.37 -1.56
CA TRP A 26 3.67 3.61 -0.87
C TRP A 26 3.33 4.70 -1.86
N PHE A 27 2.05 5.08 -1.85
CA PHE A 27 1.53 6.12 -2.71
C PHE A 27 1.21 7.34 -1.85
N THR A 28 1.81 8.47 -2.17
CA THR A 28 1.61 9.72 -1.44
C THR A 28 1.15 10.82 -2.37
N PHE A 29 0.41 11.77 -1.82
CA PHE A 29 0.01 12.97 -2.52
C PHE A 29 -0.03 14.16 -1.57
N THR A 30 0.03 15.35 -2.15
CA THR A 30 -0.16 16.61 -1.44
C THR A 30 -1.06 17.51 -2.27
N VAL A 31 -1.97 18.21 -1.59
CA VAL A 31 -2.82 19.28 -2.14
C VAL A 31 -2.52 20.56 -1.34
N PRO A 32 -1.47 21.32 -1.71
CA PRO A 32 -0.98 22.44 -0.90
C PRO A 32 -2.03 23.52 -0.63
N GLU A 33 -2.91 23.80 -1.59
CA GLU A 33 -3.98 24.79 -1.50
C GLU A 33 -5.02 24.45 -0.42
N ARG A 34 -5.07 23.16 -0.03
CA ARG A 34 -5.92 22.66 1.07
C ARG A 34 -5.11 22.30 2.31
N LYS A 35 -3.80 22.54 2.30
CA LYS A 35 -2.85 22.10 3.34
C LYS A 35 -2.97 20.61 3.65
N LEU A 36 -3.36 19.81 2.65
CA LEU A 36 -3.68 18.40 2.81
C LEU A 36 -2.54 17.56 2.26
N SER A 37 -2.16 16.53 3.00
CA SER A 37 -1.34 15.44 2.46
C SER A 37 -2.01 14.11 2.77
N GLY A 38 -1.64 13.08 2.01
CA GLY A 38 -2.19 11.77 2.21
C GLY A 38 -1.28 10.66 1.74
N GLN A 39 -1.50 9.48 2.31
CA GLN A 39 -0.86 8.25 1.86
C GLN A 39 -1.84 7.09 1.81
N LEU A 40 -1.58 6.20 0.85
CA LEU A 40 -2.10 4.85 0.79
C LEU A 40 -0.91 3.90 0.91
N TYR A 41 -1.04 2.89 1.78
CA TYR A 41 0.07 2.00 2.12
C TYR A 41 -0.35 0.53 2.11
N PRO A 42 -0.38 -0.11 0.93
CA PRO A 42 -0.37 -1.56 0.80
C PRO A 42 0.90 -2.17 1.40
N PHE A 43 0.73 -3.21 2.20
CA PHE A 43 1.80 -3.92 2.88
C PHE A 43 1.53 -5.43 2.79
N PHE A 44 2.53 -6.23 2.42
CA PHE A 44 2.35 -7.64 2.11
C PHE A 44 3.38 -8.49 2.84
N ARG A 45 2.90 -9.52 3.55
CA ARG A 45 3.73 -10.60 4.09
C ARG A 45 3.34 -11.89 3.38
N THR A 46 3.94 -12.12 2.22
CA THR A 46 3.58 -13.23 1.31
C THR A 46 3.79 -14.60 1.97
N ASN A 47 4.87 -14.78 2.76
CA ASN A 47 5.08 -16.00 3.55
C ASN A 47 3.97 -16.29 4.57
N GLN A 48 3.35 -15.24 5.12
CA GLN A 48 2.23 -15.35 6.05
C GLN A 48 0.87 -15.33 5.34
N LYS A 49 0.85 -15.09 4.02
CA LYS A 49 -0.35 -14.97 3.18
C LYS A 49 -1.31 -13.86 3.66
N VAL A 50 -0.76 -12.79 4.23
CA VAL A 50 -1.54 -11.64 4.72
C VAL A 50 -1.08 -10.34 4.11
N ALA A 51 -2.03 -9.46 3.87
CA ALA A 51 -1.83 -8.06 3.56
C ALA A 51 -2.31 -7.17 4.71
N ALA A 52 -1.81 -5.94 4.71
CA ALA A 52 -2.36 -4.82 5.43
C ALA A 52 -2.52 -3.65 4.45
N GLY A 53 -3.40 -2.72 4.80
CA GLY A 53 -3.68 -1.56 3.96
C GLY A 53 -4.12 -0.38 4.80
N GLY A 54 -3.31 0.68 4.76
CA GLY A 54 -3.57 1.92 5.48
C GLY A 54 -3.92 3.08 4.56
N ALA A 55 -4.87 3.90 4.99
CA ALA A 55 -5.15 5.22 4.41
C ALA A 55 -5.07 6.27 5.53
N TYR A 56 -4.21 7.27 5.33
CA TYR A 56 -3.95 8.30 6.31
C TYR A 56 -3.85 9.66 5.64
N PHE A 57 -4.62 10.65 6.11
CA PHE A 57 -4.65 12.01 5.58
C PHE A 57 -4.40 13.02 6.71
N TRP A 58 -3.55 14.00 6.44
CA TRP A 58 -3.12 15.03 7.39
C TRP A 58 -3.43 16.42 6.86
N ASP A 59 -3.77 17.32 7.78
CA ASP A 59 -3.70 18.77 7.53
C ASP A 59 -2.47 19.40 8.21
N ASP A 60 -2.42 20.74 8.27
CA ASP A 60 -1.35 21.48 8.93
C ASP A 60 -1.41 21.52 10.47
N SER A 61 -2.43 20.90 11.07
CA SER A 61 -2.60 20.83 12.53
C SER A 61 -2.16 19.48 13.11
N ALA A 62 -2.27 18.40 12.33
CA ALA A 62 -1.99 17.04 12.75
C ALA A 62 -0.48 16.73 12.84
N ARG A 63 -0.06 16.08 13.93
CA ARG A 63 1.34 15.62 14.12
C ARG A 63 1.47 14.12 14.31
N PHE A 64 0.43 13.48 14.83
CA PHE A 64 0.41 12.06 15.15
C PHE A 64 -0.73 11.35 14.42
N PRO A 65 -0.66 10.02 14.23
CA PRO A 65 -1.72 9.26 13.55
C PRO A 65 -3.12 9.41 14.17
N HIS A 66 -3.23 9.67 15.47
CA HIS A 66 -4.51 9.88 16.16
C HIS A 66 -5.09 11.28 15.96
N ASP A 67 -4.28 12.23 15.48
CA ASP A 67 -4.69 13.60 15.18
C ASP A 67 -4.91 13.83 13.69
N CYS A 68 -4.72 12.80 12.85
CA CYS A 68 -5.00 12.87 11.41
C CYS A 68 -6.46 13.27 11.14
N LEU A 69 -6.70 13.96 10.02
CA LEU A 69 -8.04 14.15 9.48
C LEU A 69 -8.74 12.82 9.18
N TYR A 70 -7.96 11.83 8.75
CA TYR A 70 -8.43 10.48 8.55
C TYR A 70 -7.30 9.49 8.81
N ALA A 71 -7.56 8.45 9.58
CA ALA A 71 -6.64 7.35 9.80
C ALA A 71 -7.42 6.05 9.88
N LYS A 72 -7.20 5.15 8.92
CA LYS A 72 -7.78 3.81 8.94
C LYS A 72 -6.79 2.80 8.42
N ASN A 73 -6.57 1.74 9.20
CA ASN A 73 -5.68 0.66 8.85
C ASN A 73 -6.36 -0.67 9.11
N PHE A 74 -6.26 -1.57 8.14
CA PHE A 74 -6.72 -2.94 8.23
C PHE A 74 -5.53 -3.89 8.21
N TRP A 75 -5.56 -4.85 9.11
CA TRP A 75 -4.55 -5.90 9.24
C TRP A 75 -5.13 -7.26 8.88
N HIS A 76 -4.25 -8.20 8.54
CA HIS A 76 -4.62 -9.60 8.24
C HIS A 76 -5.66 -9.73 7.12
N LEU A 77 -5.59 -8.86 6.12
CA LEU A 77 -6.38 -9.00 4.90
C LEU A 77 -5.85 -10.17 4.07
N PRO A 78 -6.69 -10.89 3.31
CA PRO A 78 -6.19 -11.83 2.31
C PRO A 78 -5.42 -11.09 1.22
N ILE A 79 -4.34 -11.71 0.73
CA ILE A 79 -3.66 -11.26 -0.50
C ILE A 79 -4.50 -11.72 -1.70
N PRO A 80 -4.91 -10.82 -2.61
CA PRO A 80 -5.62 -11.20 -3.82
C PRO A 80 -4.73 -12.04 -4.75
N ASP A 81 -5.33 -12.95 -5.52
CA ASP A 81 -4.65 -13.63 -6.63
C ASP A 81 -4.62 -12.69 -7.85
N GLN A 82 -3.82 -11.64 -7.74
CA GLN A 82 -3.66 -10.55 -8.71
C GLN A 82 -2.18 -10.13 -8.76
N PRO A 83 -1.68 -9.66 -9.91
CA PRO A 83 -0.32 -9.14 -10.02
C PRO A 83 -0.14 -7.90 -9.14
N LEU A 84 1.08 -7.67 -8.64
CA LEU A 84 1.36 -6.48 -7.82
C LEU A 84 1.11 -5.20 -8.63
N THR A 85 1.34 -5.23 -9.94
CA THR A 85 1.15 -4.07 -10.83
C THR A 85 -0.30 -3.69 -11.10
N ASP A 86 -1.29 -4.53 -10.78
CA ASP A 86 -2.72 -4.28 -11.01
C ASP A 86 -3.55 -5.05 -9.98
N LEU A 87 -3.78 -4.43 -8.82
CA LEU A 87 -4.45 -5.09 -7.70
C LEU A 87 -5.50 -4.24 -7.00
N THR A 88 -6.45 -4.93 -6.38
CA THR A 88 -7.47 -4.37 -5.48
C THR A 88 -7.50 -5.14 -4.17
N LEU A 89 -7.23 -4.44 -3.06
CA LEU A 89 -7.32 -4.98 -1.71
C LEU A 89 -8.76 -4.97 -1.19
N PRO A 90 -9.12 -5.88 -0.25
CA PRO A 90 -10.44 -5.92 0.36
C PRO A 90 -10.86 -4.64 1.10
N ASN A 91 -9.90 -3.81 1.51
CA ASN A 91 -10.19 -2.51 2.15
C ASN A 91 -10.50 -1.39 1.14
N GLY A 92 -10.49 -1.68 -0.16
CA GLY A 92 -10.80 -0.75 -1.25
C GLY A 92 -9.59 -0.02 -1.85
N ILE A 93 -8.37 -0.20 -1.34
CA ILE A 93 -7.18 0.32 -2.05
C ILE A 93 -7.01 -0.46 -3.35
N ALA A 94 -7.00 0.28 -4.48
CA ALA A 94 -6.78 -0.27 -5.80
C ALA A 94 -5.78 0.60 -6.56
N TYR A 95 -4.93 -0.03 -7.37
CA TYR A 95 -3.98 0.68 -8.22
C TYR A 95 -3.60 -0.17 -9.43
N LYS A 96 -3.12 0.52 -10.47
CA LYS A 96 -2.63 -0.06 -11.72
C LYS A 96 -1.43 0.74 -12.24
N CYS A 97 -0.32 0.07 -12.50
CA CYS A 97 0.84 0.66 -13.15
C CYS A 97 0.55 0.94 -14.64
N LEU A 98 1.10 2.04 -15.17
CA LEU A 98 0.85 2.54 -16.53
C LEU A 98 1.98 2.20 -17.50
#